data_AF-A0A6P1I7M8-F1
#
_entry.id   AF-A0A6P1I7M8-F1
#
_cell.length_a   1.000
_cell.length_b   1.000
_cell.length_c   1.000
_cell.angle_alpha   90.00
_cell.angle_beta   90.00
_cell.angle_gamma   90.00
#
_symmetry.space_group_name_H-M   'P 1'
#
loop_
_entity.id
_entity.type
_entity.pdbx_description
1 polymer ?
#
loop_
_entity_poly.entity_id
_entity_poly.type
_entity_poly.pdbx_seq_one_letter_code
_entity_poly.pdbx_strand_id
1 'polypeptide(L)'
;MEKPIHAHQPGQEKPSADSAIRGAASGGEQAEELLTRAVSEALAAGRSWAQIGGRLGVPPPVARRHAVVTERDWQEAIVAHEIARAARHNDPEHGRS
;
A
#
# COMPACT_ATOMS: atom_id res chain seq x y z
N MET A 1 -35.40 -12.04 -52.21
CA MET A 1 -33.93 -11.90 -52.01
C MET A 1 -33.74 -10.82 -50.97
N GLU A 2 -33.70 -11.22 -49.70
CA GLU A 2 -33.42 -10.30 -48.59
C GLU A 2 -31.96 -10.50 -48.18
N LYS A 3 -31.20 -9.41 -48.09
CA LYS A 3 -29.86 -9.40 -47.48
C LYS A 3 -30.03 -9.01 -46.01
N PRO A 4 -29.43 -9.73 -45.05
CA PRO A 4 -29.18 -9.18 -43.73
C PRO A 4 -27.75 -8.63 -43.67
N ILE A 5 -27.61 -7.34 -43.37
CA ILE A 5 -26.38 -6.72 -42.92
C ILE A 5 -26.67 -6.27 -41.49
N HIS A 6 -26.02 -6.86 -40.49
CA HIS A 6 -25.20 -6.14 -39.51
C HIS A 6 -24.66 -7.11 -38.46
N ALA A 7 -23.33 -7.15 -38.42
CA ALA A 7 -22.46 -7.73 -37.41
C ALA A 7 -22.96 -7.49 -35.97
N HIS A 8 -22.73 -8.47 -35.08
CA HIS A 8 -22.24 -8.21 -33.73
C HIS A 8 -21.11 -9.21 -33.44
N GLN A 9 -19.99 -8.62 -33.06
CA GLN A 9 -18.67 -9.23 -32.91
C GLN A 9 -18.60 -10.22 -31.73
N PRO A 10 -17.66 -11.18 -31.75
CA PRO A 10 -17.28 -11.92 -30.56
C PRO A 10 -16.52 -10.98 -29.64
N GLY A 11 -17.20 -10.44 -28.63
CA GLY A 11 -16.60 -9.39 -27.81
C GLY A 11 -17.25 -9.30 -26.45
N GLN A 12 -17.26 -10.39 -25.68
CA GLN A 12 -17.37 -10.33 -24.23
C GLN A 12 -16.46 -11.37 -23.58
N GLU A 13 -15.15 -11.27 -23.85
CA GLU A 13 -14.19 -11.55 -22.80
C GLU A 13 -14.56 -10.63 -21.64
N LYS A 14 -15.04 -11.18 -20.52
CA LYS A 14 -15.08 -10.47 -19.24
C LYS A 14 -13.63 -10.21 -18.83
N PRO A 15 -13.10 -8.99 -18.84
CA PRO A 15 -11.75 -8.73 -18.36
C PRO A 15 -11.89 -7.81 -17.14
N SER A 16 -12.54 -8.23 -16.06
CA SER A 16 -12.90 -7.20 -15.05
C SER A 16 -13.06 -7.64 -13.61
N ALA A 17 -12.48 -8.76 -13.22
CA ALA A 17 -12.20 -9.00 -11.80
C ALA A 17 -10.71 -9.32 -11.60
N ASP A 18 -10.18 -10.24 -12.40
CA ASP A 18 -8.79 -10.68 -12.28
C ASP A 18 -7.77 -9.57 -12.63
N SER A 19 -8.08 -8.73 -13.61
CA SER A 19 -7.21 -7.59 -13.99
C SER A 19 -7.22 -6.47 -12.94
N ALA A 20 -8.34 -6.24 -12.25
CA ALA A 20 -8.45 -5.26 -11.17
C ALA A 20 -7.72 -5.74 -9.90
N ILE A 21 -7.81 -7.04 -9.59
CA ILE A 21 -7.09 -7.66 -8.47
C ILE A 21 -5.58 -7.67 -8.77
N ARG A 22 -5.17 -7.96 -10.02
CA ARG A 22 -3.75 -7.90 -10.44
C ARG A 22 -3.20 -6.47 -10.44
N GLY A 23 -3.99 -5.48 -10.83
CA GLY A 23 -3.61 -4.06 -10.77
C GLY A 23 -3.47 -3.55 -9.33
N ALA A 24 -4.34 -4.01 -8.43
CA ALA A 24 -4.25 -3.69 -7.00
C ALA A 24 -3.05 -4.38 -6.32
N ALA A 25 -2.81 -5.66 -6.60
CA ALA A 25 -1.64 -6.40 -6.12
C ALA A 25 -0.32 -5.80 -6.64
N SER A 26 -0.26 -5.50 -7.94
CA SER A 26 0.92 -4.86 -8.57
C SER A 26 1.19 -3.45 -8.02
N GLY A 27 0.14 -2.70 -7.67
CA GLY A 27 0.28 -1.40 -7.00
C GLY A 27 0.84 -1.53 -5.58
N GLY A 28 0.45 -2.58 -4.85
CA GLY A 28 1.00 -2.90 -3.52
C GLY A 28 2.48 -3.27 -3.57
N GLU A 29 2.88 -4.15 -4.49
CA GLU A 29 4.27 -4.59 -4.68
C GLU A 29 5.18 -3.42 -5.11
N GLN A 30 4.73 -2.59 -6.05
CA GLN A 30 5.50 -1.41 -6.48
C GLN A 30 5.63 -0.36 -5.36
N ALA A 31 4.58 -0.18 -4.55
CA ALA A 31 4.63 0.71 -3.39
C ALA A 31 5.60 0.19 -2.31
N GLU A 32 5.66 -1.12 -2.08
CA GLU A 32 6.60 -1.75 -1.15
C GLU A 32 8.06 -1.60 -1.61
N GLU A 33 8.34 -1.78 -2.90
CA GLU A 33 9.69 -1.60 -3.44
C GLU A 33 10.16 -0.14 -3.33
N LEU A 34 9.29 0.82 -3.67
CA LEU A 34 9.57 2.24 -3.52
C LEU A 34 9.79 2.64 -2.06
N LEU A 35 8.99 2.08 -1.13
CA LEU A 35 9.17 2.29 0.30
C LEU A 35 10.51 1.73 0.78
N THR A 36 10.83 0.50 0.41
CA THR A 36 12.08 -0.18 0.77
C THR A 36 13.29 0.62 0.30
N ARG A 37 13.24 1.11 -0.95
CA ARG A 37 14.28 1.97 -1.51
C ARG A 37 14.40 3.30 -0.77
N ALA A 38 13.29 3.99 -0.54
CA ALA A 38 13.29 5.29 0.13
C ALA A 38 13.82 5.20 1.58
N VAL A 39 13.46 4.14 2.31
CA VAL A 39 13.98 3.87 3.66
C VAL A 39 15.49 3.59 3.60
N SER A 40 15.94 2.76 2.66
CA SER A 40 17.35 2.44 2.48
C SER A 40 18.20 3.67 2.14
N GLU A 41 17.72 4.53 1.23
CA GLU A 41 18.38 5.78 0.86
C GLU A 41 18.43 6.77 2.04
N ALA A 42 17.36 6.86 2.83
CA ALA A 42 17.33 7.72 4.01
C ALA A 42 18.31 7.26 5.09
N LEU A 43 18.40 5.94 5.33
CA LEU A 43 19.39 5.36 6.25
C LEU A 43 20.82 5.58 5.75
N ALA A 44 21.09 5.39 4.46
CA ALA A 44 22.39 5.68 3.85
C ALA A 44 22.78 7.17 3.96
N ALA A 45 21.79 8.07 3.94
CA ALA A 45 21.96 9.50 4.17
C ALA A 45 22.08 9.88 5.67
N GLY A 46 22.14 8.91 6.59
CA GLY A 46 22.30 9.13 8.03
C GLY A 46 21.05 9.67 8.72
N ARG A 47 19.86 9.50 8.14
CA ARG A 47 18.61 9.90 8.78
C ARG A 47 18.26 8.94 9.92
N SER A 48 17.75 9.50 11.02
CA SER A 48 17.21 8.69 12.12
C SER A 48 15.84 8.11 11.78
N TRP A 49 15.43 7.06 12.47
CA TRP A 49 14.11 6.46 12.32
C TRP A 49 12.98 7.42 12.66
N ALA A 50 13.21 8.36 13.59
CA ALA A 50 12.27 9.45 13.86
C ALA A 50 12.05 10.36 12.62
N GLN A 51 13.13 10.70 11.92
CA GLN A 51 13.05 11.53 10.71
C GLN A 51 12.39 10.78 9.55
N ILE A 52 12.67 9.47 9.42
CA ILE A 52 12.03 8.60 8.42
C ILE A 52 10.53 8.48 8.73
N GLY A 53 10.16 8.17 9.98
CA GLY A 53 8.78 8.05 10.42
C GLY A 53 7.97 9.33 10.18
N GLY A 54 8.54 10.50 10.49
CA GLY A 54 7.91 11.79 10.21
C GLY A 54 7.62 12.02 8.72
N ARG A 55 8.51 11.58 7.82
CA ARG A 55 8.29 11.66 6.36
C ARG A 55 7.21 10.69 5.87
N LEU A 56 7.07 9.54 6.53
CA LEU A 56 6.05 8.54 6.23
C LEU A 56 4.68 8.87 6.86
N GLY A 57 4.57 9.95 7.64
CA GLY A 57 3.34 10.29 8.35
C GLY A 57 3.04 9.38 9.54
N VAL A 58 4.05 8.66 10.04
CA VAL A 58 3.92 7.77 11.20
C VAL A 58 3.82 8.62 12.47
N PRO A 59 2.75 8.45 13.27
CA PRO A 59 2.64 9.13 14.56
C PRO A 59 3.83 8.78 15.47
N PRO A 60 4.34 9.72 16.29
CA PRO A 60 5.38 9.41 17.26
C PRO A 60 4.96 8.28 18.20
N PRO A 61 5.81 7.26 18.42
CA PRO A 61 5.50 6.18 19.34
C PRO A 61 5.38 6.72 20.77
N VAL A 62 4.45 6.12 21.52
CA VAL A 62 4.25 6.47 22.92
C VAL A 62 5.35 5.81 23.75
N ALA A 63 6.15 6.62 24.43
CA ALA A 63 7.12 6.14 25.40
C ALA A 63 6.45 5.30 26.49
N ARG A 64 6.98 4.10 26.75
CA ARG A 64 6.54 3.30 27.90
C ARG A 64 7.13 3.90 29.18
N ARG A 65 6.27 4.23 30.16
CA ARG A 65 6.65 4.62 31.55
C ARG A 65 7.84 5.59 31.64
N HIS A 66 7.67 6.81 31.13
CA HIS A 66 8.68 7.89 31.19
C HIS A 66 10.02 7.57 30.49
N ALA A 67 10.13 6.48 29.72
CA ALA A 67 11.31 6.19 28.93
C ALA A 67 11.47 7.18 27.77
N VAL A 68 12.70 7.35 27.30
CA VAL A 68 12.95 8.08 26.05
C VAL A 68 12.56 7.15 24.90
N VAL A 69 11.84 7.70 23.90
CA VAL A 69 11.57 7.00 22.65
C VAL A 69 12.88 6.65 21.96
N THR A 70 13.09 5.38 21.70
CA THR A 70 14.29 4.86 21.05
C THR A 70 14.13 4.77 19.54
N GLU A 71 15.25 4.64 18.83
CA GLU A 71 15.24 4.32 17.39
C GLU A 71 14.48 3.02 17.09
N ARG A 72 14.51 2.05 18.02
CA ARG A 72 13.78 0.80 17.91
C ARG A 72 12.26 1.00 18.02
N ASP A 73 11.81 1.88 18.91
CA ASP A 73 10.38 2.20 19.03
C ASP A 73 9.84 2.84 17.74
N TRP A 74 10.66 3.68 17.08
CA TRP A 74 10.32 4.25 15.78
C TRP A 74 10.25 3.20 14.67
N GLN A 75 11.17 2.23 14.63
CA GLN A 75 11.08 1.11 13.68
C GLN A 75 9.78 0.33 13.86
N GLU A 76 9.43 0.00 15.10
CA GLU A 76 8.20 -0.75 15.41
C GLU A 76 6.94 0.05 15.04
N ALA A 77 6.93 1.36 15.29
CA ALA A 77 5.84 2.24 14.91
C ALA A 77 5.65 2.32 13.39
N ILE A 78 6.75 2.37 12.63
CA ILE A 78 6.70 2.36 11.17
C ILE A 78 6.11 1.03 10.69
N VAL A 79 6.61 -0.11 11.19
CA VAL A 79 6.07 -1.43 10.83
C VAL A 79 4.58 -1.53 11.14
N ALA A 80 4.13 -1.12 12.33
CA ALA A 80 2.73 -1.13 12.70
C ALA A 80 1.87 -0.23 11.80
N HIS A 81 2.38 0.96 11.44
CA HIS A 81 1.69 1.88 10.54
C HIS A 81 1.50 1.28 9.13
N GLU A 82 2.54 0.63 8.60
CA GLU A 82 2.53 0.00 7.29
C GLU A 82 1.60 -1.22 7.25
N ILE A 83 1.60 -2.05 8.29
CA ILE A 83 0.63 -3.15 8.45
C ILE A 83 -0.81 -2.61 8.49
N ALA A 84 -1.05 -1.55 9.25
CA ALA A 84 -2.37 -0.93 9.32
C ALA A 84 -2.78 -0.32 7.96
N ARG A 85 -1.84 0.23 7.19
CA ARG A 85 -2.09 0.72 5.83
C ARG A 85 -2.46 -0.43 4.90
N ALA A 86 -1.70 -1.52 4.91
CA ALA A 86 -1.98 -2.70 4.11
C ALA A 86 -3.36 -3.31 4.46
N ALA A 87 -3.71 -3.38 5.75
CA ALA A 87 -5.02 -3.86 6.18
C ALA A 87 -6.19 -3.01 5.62
N ARG A 88 -6.03 -1.68 5.55
CA ARG A 88 -7.05 -0.79 4.95
C ARG A 88 -7.20 -0.98 3.44
N HIS A 89 -6.12 -1.35 2.75
CA HIS A 89 -6.17 -1.61 1.30
C HIS A 89 -6.71 -3.01 0.96
N ASN A 90 -6.59 -3.96 1.89
CA ASN A 90 -7.03 -5.35 1.71
C ASN A 90 -8.46 -5.64 2.21
N ASP A 91 -9.18 -4.64 2.71
CA ASP A 91 -10.59 -4.79 3.12
C ASP A 91 -11.53 -4.22 2.02
N PRO A 92 -11.99 -5.04 1.06
CA PRO A 92 -12.89 -4.60 0.01
C PRO A 92 -14.38 -4.51 0.42
N GLU A 93 -14.81 -4.98 1.60
CA GLU A 93 -16.25 -5.02 1.93
C GLU A 93 -16.56 -4.87 3.42
N HIS A 94 -16.94 -3.67 3.88
CA HIS A 94 -17.98 -3.47 4.91
C HIS A 94 -18.73 -2.14 4.67
N GLY A 95 -19.09 -1.89 3.41
CA GLY A 95 -19.77 -0.67 2.97
C GLY A 95 -21.15 -0.92 2.34
N ARG A 96 -21.92 -1.90 2.82
CA ARG A 96 -23.37 -2.00 2.57
C ARG A 96 -24.07 -2.65 3.76
N SER A 97 -24.79 -1.85 4.53
CA SER A 97 -25.96 -2.26 5.32
C SER A 97 -26.99 -1.16 5.20
#